data_AF-A0A9D7QXJ2-F1
#
_entry.id   AF-A0A9D7QXJ2-F1
#
_cell.length_a   1.000
_cell.length_b   1.000
_cell.length_c   1.000
_cell.angle_alpha   90.00
_cell.angle_beta   90.00
_cell.angle_gamma   90.00
#
_symmetry.space_group_name_H-M   'P 1'
#
loop_
_entity.id
_entity.type
_entity.pdbx_description
1 polymer ?
#
loop_
_entity_poly.entity_id
_entity_poly.type
_entity_poly.pdbx_seq_one_letter_code
_entity_poly.pdbx_strand_id
1 'polypeptide(L)'
;MYLDVDADLVNVSTVIGTSEDQIAIAPGSLPEWRKNGRRYFSVHWTMHLRTSIRSCRHGMKLPARSGNGIDLEVYHIPKHAYNVRTC
;
A
#
# COMPACT_ATOMS: atom_id res chain seq x y z
N MET A 1 -17.20 -4.19 -16.45
CA MET A 1 -15.90 -4.88 -16.60
C MET A 1 -16.07 -6.27 -16.01
N TYR A 2 -16.13 -7.29 -16.87
CA TYR A 2 -16.36 -8.68 -16.47
C TYR A 2 -15.01 -9.27 -16.00
N LEU A 3 -14.95 -9.70 -14.74
CA LEU A 3 -13.80 -10.41 -14.17
C LEU A 3 -13.99 -11.88 -14.53
N ASP A 4 -13.64 -12.23 -15.77
CA ASP A 4 -13.78 -13.62 -16.19
C ASP A 4 -12.82 -14.51 -15.41
N VAL A 5 -13.26 -15.74 -15.19
CA VAL A 5 -12.78 -16.77 -14.25
C VAL A 5 -11.40 -17.37 -14.62
N ASP A 6 -10.75 -16.85 -15.66
CA ASP A 6 -9.48 -17.36 -16.22
C ASP A 6 -8.28 -16.42 -16.03
N ALA A 7 -8.38 -15.43 -15.13
CA ALA A 7 -7.21 -14.62 -14.78
C ALA A 7 -6.31 -15.38 -13.80
N ASP A 8 -5.32 -16.08 -14.34
CA ASP A 8 -4.30 -16.80 -13.56
C ASP A 8 -3.72 -15.91 -12.45
N LEU A 9 -3.73 -16.46 -11.25
CA LEU A 9 -3.00 -15.90 -10.12
C LEU A 9 -1.50 -16.07 -10.37
N VAL A 10 -0.74 -14.99 -10.31
CA VAL A 10 0.71 -15.03 -10.44
C VAL A 10 1.36 -14.80 -9.09
N ASN A 11 2.42 -15.55 -8.81
CA ASN A 11 3.29 -15.31 -7.67
C ASN A 11 4.22 -14.15 -8.01
N VAL A 12 4.06 -13.04 -7.31
CA VAL A 12 4.89 -11.84 -7.46
C VAL A 12 5.85 -11.73 -6.30
N SER A 13 7.14 -11.67 -6.62
CA SER A 13 8.23 -11.39 -5.71
C SER A 13 9.00 -10.19 -6.25
N THR A 14 8.95 -9.05 -5.56
CA THR A 14 9.61 -7.83 -6.06
C THR A 14 10.06 -6.91 -4.94
N VAL A 15 11.04 -6.05 -5.25
CA VAL A 15 11.56 -5.00 -4.37
C VAL A 15 11.27 -3.64 -4.98
N ILE A 16 10.56 -2.80 -4.25
CA ILE A 16 10.19 -1.45 -4.69
C ILE A 16 11.06 -0.44 -3.95
N GLY A 17 11.81 0.37 -4.67
CA GLY A 17 12.60 1.47 -4.11
C GLY A 17 11.92 2.83 -4.35
N THR A 18 11.73 3.60 -3.28
CA THR A 18 11.11 4.93 -3.31
C THR A 18 12.06 5.99 -2.73
N SER A 19 11.71 7.27 -2.84
CA SER A 19 12.37 8.32 -2.04
C SER A 19 12.02 8.16 -0.56
N GLU A 20 12.83 8.67 0.36
CA GLU A 20 12.62 8.42 1.80
C GLU A 20 11.30 8.94 2.36
N ASP A 21 10.74 9.96 1.74
CA ASP A 21 9.47 10.61 2.05
C ASP A 21 8.25 9.92 1.42
N GLN A 22 8.47 8.83 0.67
CA GLN A 22 7.43 8.03 0.04
C GLN A 22 7.25 6.69 0.74
N ILE A 23 6.05 6.13 0.59
CA ILE A 23 5.77 4.74 0.96
C ILE A 23 5.23 3.98 -0.25
N ALA A 24 5.48 2.67 -0.30
CA ALA A 24 4.82 1.79 -1.23
C ALA A 24 3.49 1.28 -0.64
N ILE A 25 2.47 1.20 -1.47
CA ILE A 25 1.17 0.59 -1.17
C ILE A 25 1.01 -0.59 -2.12
N ALA A 26 0.88 -1.77 -1.54
CA ALA A 26 0.61 -3.02 -2.24
C ALA A 26 -0.17 -3.96 -1.30
N PRO A 27 -0.88 -4.97 -1.85
CA PRO A 27 -1.56 -5.95 -1.02
C PRO A 27 -0.59 -6.78 -0.17
N GLY A 28 -1.05 -7.14 1.03
CA GLY A 28 -0.28 -7.93 1.97
C GLY A 28 0.63 -7.11 2.89
N SER A 29 1.41 -7.81 3.70
CA SER A 29 2.43 -7.19 4.55
C SER A 29 3.68 -6.89 3.73
N LEU A 30 4.26 -5.71 3.96
CA LEU A 30 5.41 -5.20 3.20
C LEU A 30 6.62 -5.00 4.13
N PRO A 31 7.53 -5.98 4.23
CA PRO A 31 8.80 -5.77 4.91
C PRO A 31 9.56 -4.58 4.31
N GLU A 32 9.96 -3.63 5.15
CA GLU A 32 10.63 -2.41 4.72
C GLU A 32 12.03 -2.25 5.30
N TRP A 33 12.91 -1.60 4.54
CA TRP A 33 14.23 -1.18 5.03
C TRP A 33 14.69 0.12 4.36
N ARG A 34 15.71 0.76 4.95
CA ARG A 34 16.34 1.96 4.41
C ARG A 34 17.79 1.68 4.05
N LYS A 35 18.24 2.16 2.90
CA LYS A 35 19.63 2.07 2.44
C LYS A 35 19.95 3.22 1.50
N ASN A 36 21.12 3.85 1.67
CA ASN A 36 21.65 4.88 0.77
C ASN A 36 20.65 6.02 0.47
N GLY A 37 19.94 6.54 1.48
CA GLY A 37 18.99 7.64 1.27
C GLY A 37 17.72 7.24 0.52
N ARG A 38 17.35 5.95 0.53
CA ARG A 38 16.15 5.43 -0.13
C ARG A 38 15.43 4.44 0.79
N ARG A 39 14.11 4.35 0.62
CA ARG A 39 13.26 3.38 1.32
C ARG A 39 12.84 2.27 0.37
N TYR A 40 12.95 1.03 0.83
CA TYR A 40 12.69 -0.17 0.06
C TYR A 40 11.60 -1.02 0.70
N PHE A 41 10.83 -1.71 -0.13
CA PHE A 41 9.72 -2.56 0.27
C PHE A 41 9.80 -3.88 -0.49
N SER A 42 9.75 -5.02 0.23
CA SER A 42 9.64 -6.34 -0.38
C SER A 42 8.16 -6.73 -0.48
N VAL A 43 7.72 -7.13 -1.68
CA VAL A 43 6.40 -7.69 -1.92
C VAL A 43 6.58 -9.16 -2.21
N HIS A 44 5.91 -10.01 -1.44
CA HIS A 44 5.70 -11.42 -1.77
C HIS A 44 4.22 -11.72 -1.66
N TRP A 45 3.56 -11.91 -2.80
CA TRP A 45 2.12 -12.12 -2.82
C TRP A 45 1.65 -12.85 -4.08
N THR A 46 0.60 -13.66 -3.94
CA THR A 46 -0.11 -14.29 -5.04
C THR A 46 -1.27 -13.39 -5.46
N MET A 47 -1.16 -12.73 -6.61
CA MET A 47 -2.14 -11.73 -7.08
C MET A 47 -2.56 -11.96 -8.52
N HIS A 48 -3.74 -11.46 -8.89
CA HIS A 48 -4.09 -11.31 -10.30
C HIS A 48 -3.18 -10.25 -10.95
N LEU A 49 -2.82 -10.45 -12.23
CA LEU A 49 -1.99 -9.52 -13.01
C LEU A 49 -2.48 -8.06 -13.04
N ARG A 50 -3.77 -7.80 -12.74
CA ARG A 50 -4.34 -6.44 -12.69
C ARG A 50 -4.21 -5.74 -11.33
N THR A 51 -3.37 -6.25 -10.44
CA THR A 51 -3.13 -5.64 -9.13
C THR A 51 -2.13 -4.50 -9.24
N SER A 52 -2.47 -3.33 -8.70
CA SER A 52 -1.61 -2.14 -8.80
C SER A 52 -0.71 -1.97 -7.57
N ILE A 53 0.59 -1.83 -7.81
CA ILE A 53 1.55 -1.32 -6.82
C ILE A 53 1.64 0.21 -6.99
N ARG A 54 1.53 0.97 -5.91
CA ARG A 54 1.52 2.44 -5.94
C ARG A 54 2.53 3.02 -4.95
N SER A 55 2.99 4.23 -5.20
CA SER A 55 3.74 5.02 -4.21
C SER A 55 3.13 6.40 -4.03
N CYS A 56 3.20 6.92 -2.81
CA CYS A 56 2.65 8.23 -2.47
C CYS A 56 3.44 8.90 -1.35
N ARG A 57 3.50 10.24 -1.41
CA ARG A 57 3.91 11.11 -0.31
C ARG A 57 2.68 11.39 0.55
N HIS A 58 2.83 11.28 1.85
CA HIS A 58 1.74 11.52 2.80
C HIS A 58 2.00 12.72 3.66
N GLY A 59 0.91 13.35 4.10
CA GLY A 59 0.96 14.29 5.21
C GLY A 59 0.32 13.80 6.50
N MET A 60 -0.45 12.70 6.49
CA MET A 60 -0.88 12.02 7.72
C MET A 60 -1.40 10.61 7.42
N LYS A 61 -1.02 9.65 8.28
CA LYS A 61 -1.61 8.32 8.40
C LYS A 61 -2.58 8.34 9.58
N LEU A 62 -3.84 7.98 9.39
CA LEU A 62 -4.73 7.72 10.53
C LEU A 62 -4.45 6.30 11.06
N PRO A 63 -4.34 6.11 12.38
CA PRO A 63 -4.08 4.80 12.97
C PRO A 63 -5.23 3.84 12.71
N ALA A 64 -4.88 2.56 12.59
CA ALA A 64 -5.76 1.43 12.35
C ALA A 64 -6.97 1.47 13.27
N ARG A 65 -8.16 1.72 12.72
CA ARG A 65 -9.40 1.40 13.42
C ARG A 65 -9.66 -0.08 13.23
N SER A 66 -9.45 -0.85 14.28
CA SER A 66 -9.90 -2.24 14.38
C SER A 66 -11.42 -2.28 14.52
N GLY A 67 -12.14 -2.09 13.41
CA GLY A 67 -13.53 -2.55 13.32
C GLY A 67 -13.50 -4.01 12.92
N ASN A 68 -13.95 -4.92 13.79
CA ASN A 68 -14.01 -6.37 13.51
C ASN A 68 -12.65 -7.05 13.22
N GLY A 69 -11.55 -6.54 13.78
CA GLY A 69 -10.22 -7.18 13.65
C GLY A 69 -9.51 -6.95 12.32
N ILE A 70 -9.95 -5.95 11.54
CA ILE A 70 -9.30 -5.56 10.27
C ILE A 70 -8.51 -4.27 10.49
N ASP A 71 -7.26 -4.25 10.04
CA ASP A 71 -6.43 -3.04 10.04
C ASP A 71 -6.81 -2.11 8.88
N LEU A 72 -7.22 -0.89 9.20
CA LEU A 72 -7.58 0.14 8.21
C LEU A 72 -6.56 1.28 8.21
N GLU A 73 -5.85 1.46 7.09
CA GLU A 73 -4.94 2.59 6.91
C GLU A 73 -5.53 3.62 5.94
N VAL A 74 -5.61 4.88 6.37
CA VAL A 74 -6.10 5.97 5.52
C VAL A 74 -5.00 7.02 5.31
N TYR A 75 -4.76 7.30 4.03
CA TYR A 75 -3.69 8.15 3.54
C TYR A 75 -4.28 9.37 2.84
N HIS A 76 -3.87 10.57 3.23
CA HIS A 76 -4.36 11.81 2.64
C HIS A 76 -3.29 12.91 2.57
N ILE A 77 -3.56 13.92 1.74
CA ILE A 77 -2.77 15.16 1.74
C ILE A 77 -3.30 16.13 2.80
N PRO A 78 -2.45 16.86 3.54
CA PRO A 78 -2.87 17.69 4.69
C PRO A 78 -3.99 18.66 4.39
N LYS A 79 -3.98 19.26 3.19
CA LYS A 79 -4.98 20.24 2.73
C LYS A 79 -6.42 19.69 2.74
N HIS A 80 -6.58 18.37 2.72
CA HIS A 80 -7.89 17.70 2.70
C HIS A 80 -8.18 16.89 3.97
N ALA A 81 -7.55 17.21 5.10
CA ALA A 81 -7.79 16.52 6.37
C ALA A 81 -9.27 16.51 6.78
N TYR A 82 -10.05 17.53 6.42
CA TYR A 82 -11.49 17.61 6.70
C TYR A 82 -12.32 16.48 6.06
N ASN A 83 -11.85 15.87 4.95
CA ASN A 83 -12.52 14.74 4.29
C ASN A 83 -12.36 13.42 5.04
N VAL A 84 -11.43 13.37 6.00
CA VAL A 84 -11.03 12.14 6.68
C VAL A 84 -11.52 12.12 8.13
N ARG A 85 -12.62 12.83 8.41
CA ARG A 85 -13.22 12.92 9.75
C ARG A 85 -13.46 11.52 10.31
N THR A 86 -12.76 11.22 11.39
CA THR A 86 -12.97 10.06 12.23
C THR A 86 -14.29 10.22 12.99
N CYS A 87 -15.15 9.22 12.92
CA CYS A 87 -16.42 9.11 13.67
C CYS A 87 -16.20 8.59 15.08
#